data_AF-A0A1N6CRU3-F1
#
_entry.id   AF-A0A1N6CRU3-F1
#
_cell.length_a   1.000
_cell.length_b   1.000
_cell.length_c   1.000
_cell.angle_alpha   90.00
_cell.angle_beta   90.00
_cell.angle_gamma   90.00
#
_symmetry.space_group_name_H-M   'P 1'
#
loop_
_entity.id
_entity.type
_entity.pdbx_description
1 polymer ?
#
loop_
_entity_poly.entity_id
_entity_poly.type
_entity_poly.pdbx_seq_one_letter_code
_entity_poly.pdbx_strand_id
1 'polypeptide(L)'
;MSTPAVKTAAGYIAGLLFGLGLAISGMTDPARVLGFLDIAGAWDPTLMFVLGAAVGTTFVGYRLVFARGTPLFSTKFQLPTKQELDAKLLGGAALFGVGWGLSGYCPGPAIASIGGLTLPLLALLAAMVLGWFIAQRIAR
;
A
#
# COMPACT_ATOMS: atom_id res chain seq x y z
N MET A 1 23.45 -2.49 17.27
CA MET A 1 23.08 -2.95 15.90
C MET A 1 22.25 -4.21 16.05
N SER A 2 20.98 -4.20 15.68
CA SER A 2 20.15 -5.42 15.72
C SER A 2 20.65 -6.42 14.68
N THR A 3 20.67 -7.70 15.02
CA THR A 3 21.08 -8.75 14.08
C THR A 3 20.15 -8.76 12.86
N PRO A 4 20.64 -9.12 11.67
CA PRO A 4 19.81 -9.20 10.45
C PRO A 4 18.58 -10.08 10.65
N ALA A 5 18.67 -11.13 11.47
CA ALA A 5 17.55 -11.98 11.86
C ALA A 5 16.41 -11.21 12.56
N VAL A 6 16.72 -10.32 13.52
CA VAL A 6 15.71 -9.54 14.25
C VAL A 6 14.99 -8.56 13.33
N LYS A 7 15.73 -7.90 12.44
CA LYS A 7 15.14 -6.97 11.46
C LYS A 7 14.17 -7.70 10.52
N THR A 8 14.58 -8.87 10.01
CA THR A 8 13.74 -9.68 9.13
C THR A 8 12.50 -10.22 9.84
N ALA A 9 12.65 -10.72 11.08
CA ALA A 9 11.52 -11.19 11.89
C ALA A 9 10.51 -10.06 12.16
N ALA A 10 10.98 -8.86 12.53
CA ALA A 10 10.12 -7.69 12.71
C ALA A 10 9.38 -7.32 11.42
N GLY A 11 10.03 -7.43 10.26
CA GLY A 11 9.40 -7.22 8.95
C GLY A 11 8.29 -8.22 8.65
N TYR A 12 8.51 -9.51 8.92
CA TYR A 12 7.48 -10.54 8.75
C TYR A 12 6.30 -10.34 9.70
N ILE A 13 6.55 -10.00 10.96
CA ILE A 13 5.49 -9.71 11.94
C ILE A 13 4.67 -8.50 11.47
N ALA A 14 5.33 -7.42 11.03
CA ALA A 14 4.63 -6.25 10.50
C ALA A 14 3.79 -6.58 9.25
N GLY A 15 4.35 -7.37 8.32
CA GLY A 15 3.64 -7.83 7.13
C GLY A 15 2.43 -8.72 7.46
N LEU A 16 2.56 -9.63 8.43
CA LEU A 16 1.47 -10.47 8.90
C LEU A 16 0.36 -9.65 9.54
N LEU A 17 0.71 -8.72 10.43
CA LEU A 17 -0.26 -7.81 11.06
C LEU A 17 -0.98 -6.95 10.02
N PHE A 18 -0.25 -6.43 9.02
CA PHE A 18 -0.84 -5.67 7.93
C PHE A 18 -1.82 -6.52 7.10
N GLY A 19 -1.40 -7.71 6.66
CA GLY A 19 -2.25 -8.62 5.89
C GLY A 19 -3.49 -9.07 6.66
N LEU A 20 -3.35 -9.40 7.94
CA LEU A 20 -4.48 -9.71 8.82
C LEU A 20 -5.44 -8.53 8.96
N GLY A 21 -4.92 -7.31 9.13
CA GLY A 21 -5.73 -6.10 9.17
C GLY A 21 -6.52 -5.87 7.88
N LEU A 22 -5.90 -6.10 6.72
CA LEU A 22 -6.57 -6.02 5.42
C LEU A 22 -7.69 -7.06 5.28
N ALA A 23 -7.43 -8.31 5.69
CA ALA A 23 -8.42 -9.39 5.63
C ALA A 23 -9.60 -9.14 6.58
N ILE A 24 -9.34 -8.76 7.83
CA ILE A 24 -10.38 -8.48 8.85
C ILE A 24 -11.23 -7.26 8.46
N SER A 25 -10.59 -6.22 7.89
CA SER A 25 -11.32 -5.02 7.45
C SER A 25 -12.14 -5.23 6.17
N GLY A 26 -11.95 -6.35 5.47
CA GLY A 26 -12.60 -6.63 4.18
C GLY A 26 -12.05 -5.82 3.01
N MET A 27 -10.89 -5.17 3.17
CA MET A 27 -10.25 -4.38 2.10
C MET A 27 -9.69 -5.26 0.96
N THR A 28 -9.59 -6.57 1.20
CA THR A 28 -9.27 -7.59 0.20
C THR A 28 -10.34 -7.77 -0.87
N ASP A 29 -11.55 -7.26 -0.63
CA ASP A 29 -12.67 -7.28 -1.57
C ASP A 29 -12.67 -6.00 -2.44
N PRO A 30 -12.43 -6.10 -3.76
CA PRO A 30 -12.46 -4.95 -4.66
C PRO A 30 -13.83 -4.27 -4.72
N ALA A 31 -14.93 -4.98 -4.43
CA ALA A 31 -16.27 -4.39 -4.45
C ALA A 31 -16.44 -3.32 -3.37
N ARG A 32 -15.84 -3.50 -2.18
CA ARG A 32 -15.84 -2.48 -1.14
C ARG A 32 -15.08 -1.23 -1.54
N VAL A 33 -13.98 -1.41 -2.26
CA VAL A 33 -13.18 -0.30 -2.78
C VAL A 33 -13.96 0.49 -3.83
N LEU A 34 -14.59 -0.21 -4.77
CA LEU A 34 -15.42 0.42 -5.80
C LEU A 34 -16.65 1.12 -5.19
N GLY A 35 -17.33 0.49 -4.23
CA GLY A 35 -18.46 1.10 -3.51
C GLY A 35 -18.07 2.37 -2.75
N PHE A 36 -16.87 2.41 -2.17
CA PHE A 36 -16.35 3.64 -1.55
C PHE A 36 -16.04 4.75 -2.57
N LEU A 37 -15.73 4.41 -3.81
CA LEU A 37 -15.45 5.39 -4.87
C LEU A 37 -16.67 5.85 -5.63
N ASP A 38 -17.76 5.08 -5.57
CA ASP A 38 -19.02 5.40 -6.24
C ASP A 38 -19.81 6.50 -5.50
N ILE A 39 -19.18 7.67 -5.32
CA ILE A 39 -19.74 8.82 -4.60
C ILE A 39 -21.02 9.34 -5.26
N ALA A 40 -21.15 9.15 -6.58
CA ALA A 40 -22.32 9.56 -7.36
C ALA A 40 -23.44 8.51 -7.41
N GLY A 41 -23.20 7.29 -6.92
CA GLY A 41 -24.11 6.16 -6.97
C GLY A 41 -24.42 5.59 -5.59
N ALA A 42 -24.22 4.29 -5.43
CA ALA A 42 -24.53 3.56 -4.19
C ALA A 42 -23.32 3.59 -3.24
N TRP A 43 -22.98 4.79 -2.78
CA TRP A 43 -21.78 5.03 -2.00
C TRP A 43 -21.74 4.24 -0.66
N ASP A 44 -20.69 3.46 -0.46
CA ASP A 44 -20.41 2.73 0.79
C ASP A 44 -19.32 3.43 1.63
N PRO A 45 -19.67 4.11 2.74
CA PRO A 45 -18.71 4.83 3.58
C PRO A 45 -17.89 3.93 4.51
N THR A 46 -18.14 2.62 4.55
CA THR A 46 -17.49 1.70 5.50
C THR A 46 -15.96 1.77 5.44
N LEU A 47 -15.41 1.93 4.23
CA LEU A 47 -13.97 2.00 4.01
C LEU A 47 -13.34 3.29 4.59
N MET A 48 -14.12 4.35 4.79
CA MET A 48 -13.66 5.59 5.44
C MET A 48 -13.19 5.36 6.87
N PHE A 49 -13.86 4.49 7.63
CA PHE A 49 -13.45 4.17 9.00
C PHE A 49 -12.12 3.42 9.03
N VAL A 50 -11.92 2.49 8.09
CA VAL A 50 -10.67 1.73 7.96
C VAL A 50 -9.52 2.64 7.58
N LEU A 51 -9.71 3.49 6.57
CA LEU A 51 -8.70 4.48 6.16
C LEU A 51 -8.42 5.49 7.28
N GLY A 52 -9.46 5.99 7.94
CA GLY A 52 -9.34 6.93 9.06
C GLY A 52 -8.55 6.34 10.22
N ALA A 53 -8.83 5.08 10.60
CA ALA A 53 -8.07 4.37 11.62
C ALA A 53 -6.61 4.14 11.21
N ALA A 54 -6.36 3.78 9.94
CA ALA A 54 -5.02 3.57 9.41
C ALA A 54 -4.19 4.87 9.40
N VAL A 55 -4.78 5.98 8.95
CA VAL A 55 -4.15 7.30 8.93
C VAL A 55 -3.91 7.80 10.35
N GLY A 56 -4.91 7.69 11.24
CA GLY A 56 -4.79 8.11 12.64
C GLY A 56 -3.71 7.33 13.39
N THR A 57 -3.68 6.00 13.24
CA THR A 57 -2.66 5.13 13.85
C THR A 57 -1.26 5.47 13.30
N THR A 58 -1.13 5.67 12.00
CA THR A 58 0.14 6.05 11.37
C THR A 58 0.62 7.42 11.83
N PHE A 59 -0.29 8.39 11.94
CA PHE A 59 0.03 9.75 12.42
C PHE A 59 0.61 9.72 13.84
N VAL A 60 -0.07 9.02 14.76
CA VAL A 60 0.41 8.84 16.14
C VAL A 60 1.72 8.04 16.16
N GLY A 61 1.78 6.95 15.41
CA GLY A 61 2.96 6.08 15.31
C GLY A 61 4.21 6.83 14.84
N TYR A 62 4.10 7.65 13.79
CA TYR A 62 5.21 8.44 13.28
C TYR A 62 5.70 9.48 14.29
N ARG A 63 4.80 10.15 15.02
CA ARG A 63 5.18 11.08 16.09
C ARG A 63 6.00 10.38 17.18
N LEU A 64 5.55 9.20 17.63
CA LEU A 64 6.25 8.41 18.64
C LEU A 64 7.59 7.87 18.14
N VAL A 65 7.65 7.37 16.90
CA VAL A 65 8.87 6.82 16.29
C VAL A 65 9.91 7.91 16.06
N PHE A 66 9.52 9.06 15.50
CA PHE A 66 10.46 10.15 15.23
C PHE A 66 10.91 10.87 16.51
N ALA A 67 10.10 10.88 17.57
CA ALA A 67 10.53 11.40 18.87
C ALA A 67 11.76 10.67 19.46
N ARG A 68 12.05 9.43 19.02
CA ARG A 68 13.21 8.65 19.49
C ARG A 68 14.53 9.04 18.82
N GLY A 69 14.51 9.87 17.77
CA GLY A 69 15.70 10.31 17.03
C GLY A 69 16.37 9.24 16.14
N THR A 70 16.32 7.95 16.51
CA THR A 70 16.87 6.84 15.71
C THR A 70 15.95 5.62 15.65
N PRO A 71 15.97 4.84 14.55
CA PRO A 71 15.17 3.63 14.44
C PRO A 71 15.71 2.50 15.33
N LEU A 72 14.81 1.64 15.84
CA LEU A 72 15.16 0.52 16.72
C LEU A 72 16.07 -0.55 16.09
N PHE A 73 15.81 -0.87 14.81
CA PHE A 73 16.46 -1.99 14.11
C PHE A 73 17.35 -1.52 12.95
N SER A 74 17.72 -0.24 12.92
CA SER A 74 18.61 0.32 11.90
C SER A 74 19.46 1.44 12.49
N THR A 75 20.39 1.99 11.70
CA THR A 75 21.27 3.08 12.13
C THR A 75 20.70 4.46 11.80
N LYS A 76 19.81 4.56 10.80
CA LYS A 76 19.18 5.81 10.37
C LYS A 76 17.82 5.55 9.72
N PHE A 77 16.92 6.53 9.82
CA PHE A 77 15.68 6.50 9.06
C PHE A 77 15.97 6.62 7.56
N GLN A 78 15.28 5.82 6.75
CA GLN A 78 15.35 5.86 5.29
C GLN A 78 14.15 6.65 4.76
N LEU A 79 14.23 7.98 4.86
CA LEU A 79 13.18 8.86 4.37
C LEU A 79 13.43 9.23 2.90
N PRO A 80 12.38 9.37 2.07
CA PRO A 80 12.53 9.89 0.71
C PRO A 80 13.16 11.28 0.73
N THR A 81 14.21 11.49 -0.07
CA THR A 81 14.90 12.79 -0.20
C THR A 81 14.34 13.65 -1.34
N LYS A 82 13.65 13.03 -2.30
CA LYS A 82 13.03 13.74 -3.43
C LYS A 82 11.74 14.41 -2.97
N GLN A 83 11.72 15.74 -3.00
CA GLN A 83 10.54 16.54 -2.63
C GLN A 83 9.89 17.25 -3.83
N GLU A 84 10.53 17.17 -5.00
CA GLU A 84 10.02 17.81 -6.22
C GLU A 84 8.85 17.03 -6.82
N LEU A 85 7.76 17.74 -7.06
CA LEU A 85 6.64 17.25 -7.86
C LEU A 85 6.99 17.42 -9.34
N ASP A 86 7.39 16.32 -9.99
CA ASP A 86 7.68 16.31 -11.43
C ASP A 86 6.52 15.70 -12.24
N ALA A 87 6.53 15.97 -13.55
CA ALA A 87 5.51 15.45 -14.47
C ALA A 87 5.48 13.91 -14.50
N LYS A 88 6.61 13.25 -14.21
CA LYS A 88 6.69 11.78 -14.11
C LYS A 88 5.91 11.26 -12.90
N LEU A 89 6.04 11.90 -11.74
CA LEU A 89 5.29 11.56 -10.53
C LEU A 89 3.80 11.84 -10.71
N LEU A 90 3.44 13.02 -11.22
CA LEU A 90 2.04 13.38 -11.43
C LEU A 90 1.36 12.46 -12.46
N GLY A 91 2.02 12.21 -13.60
CA GLY A 91 1.52 11.30 -14.62
C GLY A 91 1.39 9.86 -14.13
N GLY A 92 2.40 9.37 -13.40
CA GLY A 92 2.37 8.04 -12.79
C GLY A 92 1.29 7.89 -11.73
N ALA A 93 1.11 8.89 -10.87
CA ALA A 93 0.07 8.90 -9.84
C ALA A 93 -1.34 8.94 -10.46
N ALA A 94 -1.54 9.74 -11.51
CA ALA A 94 -2.81 9.77 -12.24
C ALA A 94 -3.12 8.42 -12.90
N LEU A 95 -2.15 7.84 -13.61
CA LEU A 95 -2.33 6.53 -14.26
C LEU A 95 -2.62 5.43 -13.25
N PHE A 96 -1.89 5.40 -12.13
CA PHE A 96 -2.12 4.47 -11.04
C PHE A 96 -3.49 4.66 -10.40
N GLY A 97 -3.90 5.91 -10.13
CA GLY A 97 -5.20 6.24 -9.57
C GLY A 97 -6.36 5.81 -10.47
N VAL A 98 -6.25 6.02 -11.78
CA VAL A 98 -7.25 5.56 -12.75
C VAL A 98 -7.33 4.02 -12.76
N GLY A 99 -6.20 3.32 -12.81
CA GLY A 99 -6.19 1.85 -12.79
C GLY A 99 -6.76 1.27 -11.50
N TRP A 100 -6.43 1.87 -10.35
CA TRP A 100 -7.00 1.50 -9.06
C TRP A 100 -8.51 1.76 -9.01
N GLY A 101 -8.97 2.91 -9.50
CA GLY A 101 -10.40 3.27 -9.48
C GLY A 101 -11.25 2.42 -10.42
N LEU A 102 -10.68 1.95 -11.53
CA LEU A 102 -11.36 1.04 -12.46
C LEU A 102 -11.41 -0.40 -11.95
N SER A 103 -10.34 -0.87 -11.30
CA SER A 103 -10.21 -2.28 -10.90
C SER A 103 -10.69 -2.58 -9.48
N GLY A 104 -10.74 -1.57 -8.61
CA GLY A 104 -10.96 -1.74 -7.18
C GLY A 104 -9.79 -2.42 -6.45
N TYR A 105 -8.72 -2.82 -7.16
CA TYR A 105 -7.58 -3.49 -6.55
C TYR A 105 -6.46 -2.51 -6.22
N CYS A 106 -6.03 -2.55 -4.96
CA CYS A 106 -4.82 -1.91 -4.48
C CYS A 106 -3.69 -2.95 -4.36
N PRO A 107 -2.42 -2.60 -4.62
CA PRO A 107 -1.29 -3.54 -4.52
C PRO A 107 -1.20 -4.27 -3.17
N GLY A 108 -1.50 -3.60 -2.05
CA GLY A 108 -1.50 -4.23 -0.72
C GLY A 108 -2.54 -5.35 -0.60
N PRO A 109 -3.85 -5.02 -0.73
CA PRO A 109 -4.92 -6.00 -0.81
C PRO A 109 -4.74 -7.06 -1.89
N ALA A 110 -4.21 -6.72 -3.06
CA ALA A 110 -3.96 -7.69 -4.13
C ALA A 110 -2.95 -8.76 -3.69
N ILE A 111 -1.85 -8.36 -3.06
CA ILE A 111 -0.88 -9.32 -2.50
C ILE A 111 -1.50 -10.13 -1.37
N ALA A 112 -2.28 -9.49 -0.48
CA ALA A 112 -2.97 -10.19 0.60
C ALA A 112 -4.01 -11.21 0.08
N SER A 113 -4.62 -10.94 -1.08
CA SER A 113 -5.63 -11.78 -1.74
C SER A 113 -5.04 -12.81 -2.71
N ILE A 114 -3.70 -12.97 -2.78
CA ILE A 114 -3.07 -13.84 -3.79
C ILE A 114 -3.58 -15.29 -3.79
N GLY A 115 -4.02 -15.79 -2.63
CA GLY A 115 -4.61 -17.13 -2.49
C GLY A 115 -5.98 -17.29 -3.20
N GLY A 116 -6.66 -16.20 -3.53
CA GLY A 116 -7.94 -16.23 -4.25
C GLY A 116 -7.82 -16.55 -5.74
N LEU A 117 -6.61 -16.39 -6.33
CA LEU A 117 -6.26 -16.78 -7.70
C LEU A 117 -7.27 -16.37 -8.80
N THR A 118 -7.96 -15.24 -8.63
CA THR A 118 -8.92 -14.76 -9.62
C THR A 118 -8.21 -14.18 -10.84
N LEU A 119 -8.81 -14.30 -12.02
CA LEU A 119 -8.21 -13.77 -13.26
C LEU A 119 -7.93 -12.25 -13.20
N PRO A 120 -8.84 -11.39 -12.68
CA PRO A 120 -8.56 -9.96 -12.54
C PRO A 120 -7.39 -9.66 -11.60
N LEU A 121 -7.27 -10.42 -10.50
CA LEU A 121 -6.17 -10.30 -9.56
C LEU A 121 -4.83 -10.67 -10.21
N LEU A 122 -4.79 -11.82 -10.88
CA LEU A 122 -3.58 -12.28 -11.56
C LEU A 122 -3.16 -11.33 -12.68
N ALA A 123 -4.13 -10.80 -13.44
CA ALA A 123 -3.88 -9.79 -14.47
C ALA A 123 -3.27 -8.52 -13.88
N LEU A 124 -3.81 -8.02 -12.76
CA LEU A 124 -3.25 -6.86 -12.06
C LEU A 124 -1.82 -7.14 -11.56
N LEU A 125 -1.59 -8.26 -10.90
CA LEU A 125 -0.26 -8.62 -10.38
C LEU A 125 0.77 -8.76 -11.51
N ALA A 126 0.38 -9.41 -12.61
CA ALA A 126 1.24 -9.52 -13.79
C ALA A 126 1.52 -8.15 -14.41
N ALA A 127 0.50 -7.31 -14.60
CA ALA A 127 0.66 -5.96 -15.13
C ALA A 127 1.54 -5.08 -14.22
N MET A 128 1.40 -5.19 -12.90
CA MET A 128 2.23 -4.48 -11.93
C MET A 128 3.71 -4.88 -12.04
N VAL A 129 4.00 -6.17 -12.13
CA VAL A 129 5.37 -6.69 -12.28
C VAL A 129 5.97 -6.28 -13.62
N LEU A 130 5.22 -6.45 -14.72
CA LEU A 130 5.66 -6.06 -16.06
C LEU A 130 5.91 -4.55 -16.15
N GLY A 131 4.98 -3.75 -15.63
CA GLY A 131 5.09 -2.29 -15.59
C GLY A 131 6.33 -1.83 -14.81
N TRP A 132 6.64 -2.48 -13.69
CA TRP A 132 7.87 -2.21 -12.93
C TRP A 132 9.12 -2.46 -13.77
N PHE A 133 9.21 -3.61 -14.46
CA PHE A 133 10.37 -3.93 -15.31
C PHE A 133 10.50 -2.99 -16.49
N ILE A 134 9.39 -2.65 -17.15
CA ILE A 134 9.37 -1.69 -18.27
C ILE A 134 9.84 -0.31 -17.80
N ALA A 135 9.29 0.18 -16.68
CA ALA A 135 9.68 1.46 -16.11
C ALA A 135 11.16 1.49 -15.73
N GLN A 136 11.68 0.41 -15.14
CA GLN A 136 13.12 0.30 -14.83
C GLN A 136 14.02 0.31 -16.08
N ARG A 137 13.56 -0.23 -17.21
CA ARG A 137 14.31 -0.22 -18.48
C ARG A 137 14.30 1.15 -19.16
N ILE A 138 13.21 1.90 -19.02
CA ILE A 138 13.07 3.25 -19.60
C ILE A 138 13.76 4.32 -18.74
N ALA A 139 13.83 4.10 -17.42
CA ALA A 139 14.43 5.03 -16.47
C ALA A 139 15.95 4.84 -16.27
N ARG A 140 16.52 3.75 -16.80
CA ARG A 140 17.96 3.56 -16.94
C ARG A 140 18.43 4.23 -18.22
#